data_AF-A0A7S2N4P9-F1
#
_entry.id   AF-A0A7S2N4P9-F1
#
_cell.length_a   1.000
_cell.length_b   1.000
_cell.length_c   1.000
_cell.angle_alpha   90.00
_cell.angle_beta   90.00
_cell.angle_gamma   90.00
#
_symmetry.space_group_name_H-M   'P 1'
#
loop_
_entity.id
_entity.type
_entity.pdbx_description
1 polymer ?
#
loop_
_entity_poly.entity_id
_entity_poly.type
_entity_poly.pdbx_seq_one_letter_code
_entity_poly.pdbx_strand_id
1 'polypeptide(L)'
;NYLAYARELGFTHGHIWVSPPKQGDDYIFYAHPETMVSKRMGLLKLKEWYEKMLEEAKSRGIVVDYQDMQDEYKDIKDIDDIPVFSGDHWASSIATKRVEAQKKEDAKKERKGEKDDDDKGNDKGSSSKDDKDPSKDGLLNQITEEMRSMRNHFIVVTLQSDLHVQGKPRIKIDDPVPRYSNEFVDTRSAFLERCQMYHWQFDELRNAQHSTLMLLYHLHGMHKAAKAKLAASTAAAVAPLGAPEPQPASAGRASASTAVSRTTGGGQPHSRSSKIEIAMHDWSTLLAHANDAANSQTWALPPDDLFQRILAQINRSKRDILQEKYNACLNPNCSPQTRSVFIRVLKRIAESFMTCLLQMQSGREGMPQQMPSGSR
;
A
#
# COMPACT_ATOMS: atom_id res chain seq x y z
N ASN A 1 -11.99 23.15 0.25
CA ASN A 1 -13.04 22.29 -0.32
C ASN A 1 -13.48 21.13 0.57
N TYR A 2 -12.62 20.26 1.11
CA TYR A 2 -13.10 19.16 1.95
C TYR A 2 -13.83 19.60 3.24
N LEU A 3 -13.22 20.48 4.05
CA LEU A 3 -13.83 20.95 5.31
C LEU A 3 -15.13 21.75 5.08
N ALA A 4 -15.22 22.49 3.97
CA ALA A 4 -16.44 23.19 3.58
C ALA A 4 -17.57 22.21 3.25
N TYR A 5 -17.28 21.19 2.45
CA TYR A 5 -18.25 20.13 2.12
C TYR A 5 -18.72 19.38 3.37
N ALA A 6 -17.79 18.97 4.24
CA ALA A 6 -18.14 18.32 5.51
C ALA A 6 -19.03 19.21 6.38
N ARG A 7 -18.71 20.51 6.46
CA ARG A 7 -19.55 21.46 7.18
C ARG A 7 -20.94 21.59 6.56
N GLU A 8 -21.07 21.66 5.24
CA GLU A 8 -22.37 21.74 4.54
C GLU A 8 -23.24 20.50 4.80
N LEU A 9 -22.62 19.32 4.91
CA LEU A 9 -23.31 18.09 5.29
C LEU A 9 -23.76 18.06 6.77
N GLY A 10 -23.27 18.96 7.61
CA GLY A 10 -23.62 19.03 9.02
C GLY A 10 -22.60 18.41 9.98
N PHE A 11 -21.39 18.08 9.52
CA PHE A 11 -20.32 17.69 10.43
C PHE A 11 -19.89 18.86 11.32
N THR A 12 -19.73 18.60 12.61
CA THR A 12 -19.41 19.62 13.62
C THR A 12 -17.92 19.77 13.86
N HIS A 13 -17.17 18.68 13.75
CA HIS A 13 -15.73 18.64 14.01
C HIS A 13 -14.98 17.84 12.94
N GLY A 14 -13.72 18.22 12.73
CA GLY A 14 -12.72 17.41 12.01
C GLY A 14 -11.53 17.14 12.92
N HIS A 15 -10.90 15.97 12.75
CA HIS A 15 -9.77 15.55 13.58
C HIS A 15 -8.57 15.23 12.68
N ILE A 16 -7.44 15.87 12.95
CA ILE A 16 -6.20 15.69 12.18
C ILE A 16 -5.14 15.11 13.11
N TRP A 17 -4.66 13.91 12.78
CA TRP A 17 -3.46 13.34 13.38
C TRP A 17 -2.22 13.75 12.57
N VAL A 18 -1.43 14.65 13.14
CA VAL A 18 -0.14 15.07 12.61
C VAL A 18 0.90 13.98 12.86
N SER A 19 0.99 13.04 11.92
CA SER A 19 1.99 11.99 11.91
C SER A 19 2.79 12.05 10.60
N PRO A 20 4.04 12.54 10.60
CA PRO A 20 4.90 12.43 9.42
C PRO A 20 5.31 10.96 9.19
N PRO A 21 5.51 10.53 7.93
CA PRO A 21 5.86 9.15 7.64
C PRO A 21 7.28 8.83 8.10
N LYS A 22 7.46 7.66 8.73
CA LYS A 22 8.77 7.16 9.17
C LYS A 22 9.70 6.91 7.97
N GLN A 23 11.01 6.86 8.21
CA GLN A 23 11.98 6.56 7.17
C GLN A 23 11.66 5.19 6.53
N GLY A 24 11.59 5.16 5.20
CA GLY A 24 11.24 3.96 4.44
C GLY A 24 9.74 3.65 4.38
N ASP A 25 8.87 4.44 5.04
CA ASP A 25 7.41 4.29 4.95
C ASP A 25 6.80 5.26 3.92
N ASP A 26 5.75 4.80 3.24
CA ASP A 26 5.03 5.50 2.16
C ASP A 26 3.52 5.54 2.46
N TYR A 27 2.94 6.73 2.66
CA TYR A 27 1.53 6.87 3.03
C TYR A 27 0.54 6.40 1.96
N ILE A 28 0.73 6.74 0.70
CA ILE A 28 -0.22 6.36 -0.37
C ILE A 28 0.55 5.94 -1.60
N PHE A 29 1.46 6.79 -2.05
CA PHE A 29 2.23 6.56 -3.27
C PHE A 29 3.51 5.80 -2.98
N TYR A 30 3.72 4.69 -3.70
CA TYR A 30 4.92 3.87 -3.58
C TYR A 30 6.11 4.53 -4.26
N ALA A 31 7.25 4.60 -3.55
CA ALA A 31 8.51 5.17 -4.02
C ALA A 31 8.40 6.67 -4.37
N HIS A 32 8.76 7.51 -3.40
CA HIS A 32 8.81 8.97 -3.57
C HIS A 32 10.14 9.44 -4.20
N PRO A 33 10.17 10.63 -4.83
CA PRO A 33 11.41 11.21 -5.35
C PRO A 33 12.43 11.41 -4.23
N GLU A 34 13.71 11.13 -4.48
CA GLU A 34 14.78 11.21 -3.47
C GLU A 34 14.90 12.61 -2.84
N THR A 35 14.66 13.66 -3.64
CA THR A 35 14.63 15.05 -3.19
C THR A 35 13.49 15.35 -2.21
N MET A 36 12.36 14.63 -2.30
CA MET A 36 11.26 14.72 -1.35
C MET A 36 11.53 13.90 -0.09
N VAL A 37 12.12 12.71 -0.24
CA VAL A 37 12.48 11.85 0.89
C VAL A 37 13.51 12.53 1.80
N SER A 38 14.54 13.13 1.22
CA SER A 38 15.58 13.87 1.95
C SER A 38 15.08 15.15 2.65
N LYS A 39 13.95 15.71 2.21
CA LYS A 39 13.36 16.95 2.76
C LYS A 39 12.00 16.72 3.41
N ARG A 40 11.71 15.51 3.90
CA ARG A 40 10.46 15.23 4.61
C ARG A 40 10.27 16.18 5.79
N MET A 41 9.05 16.69 5.93
CA MET A 41 8.72 17.57 7.04
C MET A 41 8.67 16.76 8.34
N GLY A 42 9.38 17.24 9.35
CA GLY A 42 9.22 16.75 10.72
C GLY A 42 7.89 17.18 11.32
N LEU A 43 7.57 16.65 12.51
CA LEU A 43 6.28 16.84 13.20
C LEU A 43 5.86 18.32 13.27
N LEU A 44 6.70 19.18 13.84
CA LEU A 44 6.35 20.59 14.06
C LEU A 44 6.12 21.34 12.74
N LYS A 45 6.98 21.11 11.74
CA LYS A 45 6.84 21.73 10.43
C LYS A 45 5.58 21.26 9.70
N LEU A 46 5.19 20.00 9.86
CA LEU A 46 3.94 19.46 9.33
C LEU A 46 2.73 20.04 10.08
N LYS A 47 2.81 20.20 11.40
CA LYS A 47 1.78 20.88 12.21
C LYS A 47 1.58 22.32 11.73
N GLU A 48 2.65 23.10 11.61
CA GLU A 48 2.61 24.48 11.11
C GLU A 48 1.98 24.56 9.71
N TRP A 49 2.23 23.57 8.85
CA TRP A 49 1.62 23.50 7.53
C TRP A 49 0.09 23.32 7.62
N TYR A 50 -0.39 22.43 8.49
CA TYR A 50 -1.82 22.27 8.76
C TYR A 50 -2.43 23.54 9.37
N GLU A 51 -1.78 24.16 10.34
CA GLU A 51 -2.25 25.39 10.99
C GLU A 51 -2.38 26.53 9.97
N LYS A 52 -1.42 26.69 9.06
CA LYS A 52 -1.53 27.68 7.96
C LYS A 52 -2.74 27.41 7.06
N MET A 53 -3.02 26.15 6.77
CA MET A 53 -4.21 25.77 5.98
C MET A 53 -5.51 26.05 6.75
N LEU A 54 -5.53 25.79 8.06
CA LEU A 54 -6.69 26.02 8.92
C LEU A 54 -6.94 27.50 9.19
N GLU A 55 -5.89 28.31 9.35
CA GLU A 55 -6.00 29.76 9.49
C GLU A 55 -6.62 30.39 8.23
N GLU A 56 -6.21 29.93 7.05
CA GLU A 56 -6.83 30.33 5.79
C GLU A 56 -8.29 29.85 5.67
N ALA A 57 -8.61 28.65 6.19
CA ALA A 57 -9.99 28.18 6.23
C ALA A 57 -10.85 28.98 7.22
N LYS A 58 -10.26 29.46 8.32
CA LYS A 58 -10.90 30.31 9.33
C LYS A 58 -11.16 31.72 8.78
N SER A 59 -10.19 32.33 8.08
CA SER A 59 -10.35 33.64 7.44
C SER A 59 -11.46 33.65 6.37
N ARG A 60 -11.68 32.50 5.72
CA ARG A 60 -12.78 32.26 4.76
C ARG A 60 -14.11 31.91 5.43
N GLY A 61 -14.15 31.85 6.76
CA GLY A 61 -15.32 31.48 7.53
C GLY A 61 -15.79 30.04 7.25
N ILE A 62 -14.91 29.12 6.87
CA ILE A 62 -15.19 27.68 6.70
C ILE A 62 -15.04 26.96 8.03
N VAL A 63 -13.95 27.25 8.74
CA VAL A 63 -13.64 26.74 10.09
C VAL A 63 -14.03 27.82 11.10
N VAL A 64 -14.67 27.42 12.21
CA VAL A 64 -14.98 28.32 13.33
C VAL A 64 -13.72 28.53 14.16
N ASP A 65 -13.11 27.44 14.60
CA ASP A 65 -11.87 27.46 15.35
C ASP A 65 -11.10 26.14 15.19
N TYR A 66 -9.85 26.11 15.68
CA TYR A 66 -9.11 24.86 15.83
C TYR A 66 -8.18 24.95 17.05
N GLN A 67 -8.01 23.83 17.75
CA GLN A 67 -7.17 23.74 18.94
C GLN A 67 -6.56 22.35 19.08
N ASP A 68 -5.66 22.16 20.04
CA ASP A 68 -5.17 20.83 20.34
C ASP A 68 -6.22 19.99 21.10
N MET A 69 -6.02 18.69 21.10
CA MET A 69 -7.01 17.76 21.68
C MET A 69 -7.19 17.95 23.19
N GLN A 70 -6.15 18.38 23.92
CA GLN A 70 -6.27 18.60 25.35
C GLN A 70 -7.17 19.83 25.62
N ASP A 71 -6.99 20.91 24.86
CA ASP A 71 -7.75 22.14 25.05
C ASP A 71 -9.24 21.98 24.67
N GLU A 72 -9.55 21.22 23.60
CA GLU A 72 -10.93 20.90 23.22
C GLU A 72 -11.65 20.05 24.26
N TYR A 73 -11.00 19.01 24.75
CA TYR A 73 -11.62 17.99 25.58
C TYR A 73 -11.29 18.12 27.07
N LYS A 74 -10.84 19.29 27.53
CA LYS A 74 -10.43 19.55 28.92
C LYS A 74 -11.53 19.31 29.96
N ASP A 75 -12.79 19.48 29.57
CA ASP A 75 -13.97 19.41 30.46
C ASP A 75 -14.68 18.04 30.39
N ILE A 76 -14.11 17.06 29.69
CA ILE A 76 -14.63 15.70 29.61
C ILE A 76 -14.61 15.04 31.01
N LYS A 77 -15.69 14.32 31.33
CA LYS A 77 -15.83 13.56 32.58
C LYS A 77 -15.78 12.05 32.36
N ASP A 78 -16.04 11.57 31.15
CA ASP A 78 -16.02 10.16 30.81
C ASP A 78 -15.06 9.90 29.64
N ILE A 79 -14.29 8.83 29.72
CA ILE A 79 -13.43 8.37 28.62
C ILE A 79 -14.23 8.11 27.36
N ASP A 80 -15.48 7.67 27.49
CA ASP A 80 -16.33 7.37 26.34
C ASP A 80 -16.74 8.62 25.54
N ASP A 81 -16.52 9.83 26.09
CA ASP A 81 -16.71 11.09 25.35
C ASP A 81 -15.51 11.44 24.47
N ILE A 82 -14.37 10.74 24.60
CA ILE A 82 -13.19 10.96 23.78
C ILE A 82 -13.43 10.34 22.39
N PRO A 83 -13.26 11.09 21.29
CA PRO A 83 -13.41 10.53 19.95
C PRO A 83 -12.37 9.45 19.66
N VAL A 84 -12.85 8.29 19.21
CA VAL A 84 -12.02 7.14 18.84
C VAL A 84 -12.30 6.75 17.40
N PHE A 85 -11.26 6.73 16.57
CA PHE A 85 -11.33 6.40 15.15
C PHE A 85 -10.54 5.13 14.82
N SER A 86 -10.94 4.44 13.75
CA SER A 86 -10.23 3.24 13.29
C SER A 86 -8.79 3.57 12.89
N GLY A 87 -7.83 2.90 13.55
CA GLY A 87 -6.40 3.05 13.27
C GLY A 87 -5.77 4.33 13.82
N ASP A 88 -6.48 5.08 14.67
CA ASP A 88 -5.90 6.20 15.39
C ASP A 88 -5.12 5.76 16.65
N HIS A 89 -4.45 6.73 17.27
CA HIS A 89 -3.70 6.51 18.50
C HIS A 89 -4.60 6.23 19.71
N TRP A 90 -5.74 6.90 19.81
CA TRP A 90 -6.61 6.89 20.99
C TRP A 90 -7.33 5.56 21.17
N ALA A 91 -7.77 4.93 20.07
CA ALA A 91 -8.30 3.57 20.05
C ALA A 91 -7.34 2.59 20.72
N SER A 92 -6.06 2.64 20.32
CA SER A 92 -5.05 1.74 20.84
C SER A 92 -4.70 2.07 22.29
N SER A 93 -4.47 3.35 22.60
CA SER A 93 -4.05 3.78 23.95
C SER A 93 -5.13 3.48 24.99
N ILE A 94 -6.38 3.87 24.74
CA ILE A 94 -7.51 3.64 25.66
C ILE A 94 -7.72 2.14 25.88
N ALA A 95 -7.72 1.33 24.81
CA ALA A 95 -7.89 -0.12 24.93
C ALA A 95 -6.78 -0.75 25.79
N THR A 96 -5.53 -0.34 25.56
CA THR A 96 -4.37 -0.87 26.30
C THR A 96 -4.46 -0.52 27.79
N LYS A 97 -4.70 0.76 28.10
CA LYS A 97 -4.78 1.22 29.48
C LYS A 97 -6.00 0.66 30.23
N ARG A 98 -7.13 0.39 29.53
CA ARG A 98 -8.28 -0.34 30.11
C ARG A 98 -7.89 -1.74 30.57
N VAL A 99 -7.17 -2.49 29.74
CA VAL A 99 -6.68 -3.84 30.08
C VAL A 99 -5.69 -3.79 31.25
N GLU A 100 -4.78 -2.81 31.26
CA GLU A 100 -3.82 -2.63 32.35
C GLU A 100 -4.49 -2.25 33.69
N ALA A 101 -5.52 -1.39 33.65
CA ALA A 101 -6.31 -1.05 34.82
C ALA A 101 -7.01 -2.28 35.40
N GLN A 102 -7.65 -3.09 34.55
CA GLN A 102 -8.31 -4.32 34.98
C GLN A 102 -7.33 -5.29 35.64
N LYS A 103 -6.16 -5.52 35.03
CA LYS A 103 -5.10 -6.37 35.62
C LYS A 103 -4.63 -5.88 36.99
N LYS A 104 -4.50 -4.56 37.17
CA LYS A 104 -4.10 -3.97 38.46
C LYS A 104 -5.18 -4.16 39.53
N GLU A 105 -6.45 -4.10 39.15
CA GLU A 105 -7.55 -4.39 40.07
C GLU A 105 -7.60 -5.86 40.48
N ASP A 106 -7.48 -6.78 39.53
CA ASP A 106 -7.52 -8.21 39.78
C ASP A 106 -6.36 -8.62 40.71
N ALA A 107 -5.14 -8.13 40.45
CA ALA A 107 -3.99 -8.33 41.32
C ALA A 107 -4.17 -7.73 42.73
N LYS A 108 -4.94 -6.63 42.86
CA LYS A 108 -5.25 -6.00 44.15
C LYS A 108 -6.31 -6.79 44.92
N LYS A 109 -7.26 -7.44 44.24
CA LYS A 109 -8.25 -8.35 44.83
C LYS A 109 -7.58 -9.63 45.32
N GLU A 110 -6.68 -10.22 44.53
CA GLU A 110 -5.89 -11.41 44.94
C GLU A 110 -5.05 -11.14 46.20
N ARG A 111 -4.35 -9.99 46.26
CA ARG A 111 -3.55 -9.61 47.45
C ARG A 111 -4.37 -9.27 48.70
N LYS A 112 -5.67 -8.95 48.55
CA LYS A 112 -6.57 -8.73 49.68
C LYS A 112 -7.18 -10.05 50.18
N GLY A 113 -7.51 -10.97 49.26
CA GLY A 113 -8.02 -12.30 49.62
C GLY A 113 -7.03 -13.17 50.41
N GLU A 114 -5.74 -12.88 50.33
CA GLU A 114 -4.68 -13.59 51.08
C GLU A 114 -4.46 -13.05 52.52
N LYS A 115 -5.16 -11.98 52.93
CA LYS A 115 -5.00 -11.32 54.26
C LYS A 115 -6.22 -11.43 55.19
N ASP A 116 -7.32 -12.03 54.76
CA ASP A 116 -8.59 -12.08 55.52
C ASP A 116 -8.82 -13.42 56.25
N ASP A 117 -7.78 -14.00 56.88
CA ASP A 117 -7.95 -15.22 57.71
C ASP A 117 -7.77 -14.99 59.24
N ASP A 118 -7.60 -13.76 59.71
CA ASP A 118 -7.63 -13.44 61.14
C ASP A 118 -8.22 -12.04 61.39
N ASP A 119 -9.52 -11.98 61.70
CA ASP A 119 -10.11 -11.24 62.84
C ASP A 119 -11.58 -10.84 62.56
N LYS A 120 -12.50 -11.43 63.33
CA LYS A 120 -13.93 -11.11 63.33
C LYS A 120 -14.18 -9.95 64.31
N GLY A 121 -14.27 -8.73 63.78
CA GLY A 121 -14.65 -7.54 64.55
C GLY A 121 -15.75 -6.72 63.86
N ASN A 122 -16.95 -6.82 64.40
CA ASN A 122 -18.18 -6.12 64.01
C ASN A 122 -18.09 -4.58 64.11
N ASP A 123 -18.45 -3.82 63.07
CA ASP A 123 -19.26 -2.59 63.24
C ASP A 123 -19.92 -2.10 61.94
N LYS A 124 -21.17 -1.65 62.07
CA LYS A 124 -22.03 -1.06 61.03
C LYS A 124 -21.86 0.46 61.05
N GLY A 125 -21.49 1.05 59.91
CA GLY A 125 -21.56 2.50 59.71
C GLY A 125 -21.89 2.85 58.27
N SER A 126 -23.14 3.25 58.02
CA SER A 126 -23.56 3.78 56.72
C SER A 126 -22.92 5.14 56.46
N SER A 127 -22.25 5.30 55.32
CA SER A 127 -22.14 6.61 54.67
C SER A 127 -22.19 6.38 53.17
N SER A 128 -23.24 6.91 52.55
CA SER A 128 -23.42 7.00 51.11
C SER A 128 -22.28 7.84 50.54
N LYS A 129 -21.25 7.17 50.03
CA LYS A 129 -20.21 7.79 49.20
C LYS A 129 -20.66 7.59 47.76
N ASP A 130 -20.68 8.69 47.01
CA ASP A 130 -20.79 8.67 45.56
C ASP A 130 -19.93 7.54 44.99
N ASP A 131 -20.55 6.63 44.24
CA ASP A 131 -19.93 5.52 43.51
C ASP A 131 -19.04 6.06 42.36
N LYS A 132 -18.04 6.88 42.68
CA LYS A 132 -16.95 7.18 41.77
C LYS A 132 -15.95 6.05 41.85
N ASP A 133 -16.01 5.17 40.86
CA ASP A 133 -14.99 4.15 40.63
C ASP A 133 -13.61 4.83 40.47
N PRO A 134 -12.71 4.75 41.47
CA PRO A 134 -11.41 5.43 41.44
C PRO A 134 -10.52 4.91 40.30
N SER A 135 -10.85 3.76 39.72
CA SER A 135 -10.21 3.18 38.55
C SER A 135 -10.49 3.96 37.27
N LYS A 136 -11.74 4.40 37.08
CA LYS A 136 -12.16 5.19 35.91
C LYS A 136 -11.58 6.61 35.95
N ASP A 137 -11.63 7.27 37.10
CA ASP A 137 -11.02 8.60 37.28
C ASP A 137 -9.49 8.53 37.08
N GLY A 138 -8.84 7.47 37.58
CA GLY A 138 -7.41 7.24 37.38
C GLY A 138 -7.02 6.99 35.91
N LEU A 139 -7.89 6.34 35.14
CA LEU A 139 -7.68 6.10 33.71
C LEU A 139 -7.86 7.39 32.89
N LEU A 140 -8.91 8.19 33.19
CA LEU A 140 -9.16 9.44 32.50
C LEU A 140 -7.99 10.40 32.69
N ASN A 141 -7.49 10.54 33.92
CA ASN A 141 -6.30 11.35 34.21
C ASN A 141 -5.08 10.91 33.40
N GLN A 142 -4.83 9.60 33.27
CA GLN A 142 -3.72 9.08 32.45
C GLN A 142 -3.86 9.40 30.97
N ILE A 143 -5.09 9.44 30.44
CA ILE A 143 -5.35 9.82 29.06
C ILE A 143 -5.22 11.34 28.88
N THR A 144 -5.73 12.13 29.82
CA THR A 144 -5.58 13.60 29.80
C THR A 144 -4.12 14.05 29.86
N GLU A 145 -3.28 13.41 30.67
CA GLU A 145 -1.84 13.68 30.68
C GLU A 145 -1.17 13.30 29.35
N GLU A 146 -1.62 12.21 28.72
CA GLU A 146 -1.12 11.80 27.42
C GLU A 146 -1.52 12.79 26.30
N MET A 147 -2.76 13.30 26.33
CA MET A 147 -3.22 14.38 25.44
C MET A 147 -2.32 15.61 25.57
N ARG A 148 -1.99 16.00 26.80
CA ARG A 148 -1.07 17.11 27.07
C ARG A 148 0.32 16.86 26.49
N SER A 149 0.87 15.67 26.71
CA SER A 149 2.18 15.26 26.18
C SER A 149 2.21 15.28 24.65
N MET A 150 1.11 14.90 24.01
CA MET A 150 1.01 14.80 22.55
C MET A 150 0.30 15.98 21.89
N ARG A 151 0.21 17.14 22.53
CA ARG A 151 -0.52 18.31 22.00
C ARG A 151 -0.13 18.76 20.59
N ASN A 152 1.10 18.46 20.16
CA ASN A 152 1.58 18.76 18.80
C ASN A 152 1.22 17.71 17.75
N HIS A 153 0.56 16.62 18.13
CA HIS A 153 0.20 15.51 17.24
C HIS A 153 -1.27 15.55 16.83
N PHE A 154 -2.15 16.22 17.58
CA PHE A 154 -3.59 16.20 17.31
C PHE A 154 -4.14 17.61 17.22
N ILE A 155 -4.81 17.90 16.11
CA ILE A 155 -5.55 19.14 15.91
C ILE A 155 -7.02 18.78 15.79
N VAL A 156 -7.85 19.43 16.59
CA VAL A 156 -9.30 19.37 16.51
C VAL A 156 -9.78 20.64 15.83
N VAL A 157 -10.59 20.48 14.80
CA VAL A 157 -11.11 21.57 13.95
C VAL A 157 -12.60 21.67 14.21
N THR A 158 -13.06 22.81 14.69
CA THR A 158 -14.47 23.10 14.94
C THR A 158 -15.07 23.71 13.68
N LEU A 159 -16.01 22.99 13.06
CA LEU A 159 -16.70 23.42 11.84
C LEU A 159 -18.03 24.11 12.15
N GLN A 160 -18.68 23.73 13.25
CA GLN A 160 -19.95 24.31 13.69
C GLN A 160 -19.99 24.34 15.23
N SER A 161 -20.24 25.52 15.79
CA SER A 161 -20.28 25.76 17.25
C SER A 161 -21.61 25.39 17.91
N ASP A 162 -22.70 25.24 17.15
CA ASP A 162 -24.06 25.49 17.69
C ASP A 162 -24.96 24.24 17.85
N LEU A 163 -24.38 23.03 17.81
CA LEU A 163 -25.18 21.78 17.81
C LEU A 163 -25.09 20.93 19.08
N HIS A 164 -24.24 21.27 20.05
CA HIS A 164 -24.22 20.59 21.35
C HIS A 164 -25.18 21.20 22.40
N VAL A 165 -26.13 22.04 21.99
CA VAL A 165 -27.19 22.51 22.89
C VAL A 165 -28.01 21.30 23.34
N GLN A 166 -27.94 20.97 24.63
CA GLN A 166 -28.73 19.90 25.22
C GLN A 166 -30.20 20.05 24.81
N GLY A 167 -30.78 18.99 24.22
CA GLY A 167 -32.18 18.95 23.80
C GLY A 167 -32.45 19.23 22.31
N LYS A 168 -31.44 19.60 21.49
CA LYS A 168 -31.60 19.61 20.02
C LYS A 168 -31.39 18.21 19.44
N PRO A 169 -32.27 17.71 18.55
CA PRO A 169 -32.05 16.44 17.88
C PRO A 169 -30.78 16.50 17.03
N ARG A 170 -29.97 15.43 17.08
CA ARG A 170 -28.80 15.30 16.21
C ARG A 170 -29.25 15.41 14.75
N ILE A 171 -28.57 16.25 13.99
CA ILE A 171 -28.84 16.38 12.55
C ILE A 171 -28.52 15.04 11.91
N LYS A 172 -29.49 14.50 11.16
CA LYS A 172 -29.24 13.35 10.30
C LYS A 172 -28.40 13.84 9.12
N ILE A 173 -27.15 13.40 9.07
CA ILE A 173 -26.26 13.67 7.95
C ILE A 173 -26.67 12.76 6.79
N ASP A 174 -26.98 13.36 5.64
CA ASP A 174 -27.31 12.65 4.41
C ASP A 174 -26.31 13.08 3.32
N ASP A 175 -25.40 12.17 2.97
CA ASP A 175 -24.40 12.43 1.93
C ASP A 175 -25.00 12.06 0.57
N PRO A 176 -25.18 13.02 -0.36
CA PRO A 176 -25.76 12.75 -1.67
C PRO A 176 -24.83 11.91 -2.56
N VAL A 177 -23.56 11.72 -2.19
CA VAL A 177 -22.59 10.97 -2.96
C VAL A 177 -22.78 9.46 -2.75
N PRO A 178 -23.00 8.68 -3.82
CA PRO A 178 -23.10 7.22 -3.71
C PRO A 178 -21.81 6.61 -3.16
N ARG A 179 -21.96 5.47 -2.45
CA ARG A 179 -20.80 4.70 -2.01
C ARG A 179 -20.13 4.06 -3.23
N TYR A 180 -18.86 4.38 -3.43
CA TYR A 180 -17.99 3.72 -4.40
C TYR A 180 -17.02 2.82 -3.65
N SER A 181 -16.95 1.55 -4.05
CA SER A 181 -15.90 0.63 -3.61
C SER A 181 -15.10 0.21 -4.83
N ASN A 182 -13.79 0.23 -4.67
CA ASN A 182 -12.86 -0.27 -5.64
C ASN A 182 -11.71 -0.94 -4.90
N GLU A 183 -11.56 -2.24 -5.13
CA GLU A 183 -10.55 -3.07 -4.48
C GLU A 183 -9.13 -2.46 -4.55
N PHE A 184 -8.81 -1.64 -5.58
CA PHE A 184 -7.53 -0.95 -5.76
C PHE A 184 -7.27 0.15 -4.74
N VAL A 185 -8.30 0.85 -4.27
CA VAL A 185 -8.18 2.09 -3.50
C VAL A 185 -9.04 2.10 -2.23
N ASP A 186 -9.76 1.01 -1.92
CA ASP A 186 -10.53 0.88 -0.68
C ASP A 186 -9.66 0.99 0.58
N THR A 187 -8.39 0.59 0.49
CA THR A 187 -7.41 0.77 1.58
C THR A 187 -6.05 1.19 1.03
N ARG A 188 -5.30 1.95 1.84
CA ARG A 188 -3.89 2.27 1.60
C ARG A 188 -3.07 1.00 1.30
N SER A 189 -3.23 -0.03 2.13
CA SER A 189 -2.45 -1.27 2.03
C SER A 189 -2.69 -1.97 0.69
N ALA A 190 -3.95 -2.07 0.26
CA ALA A 190 -4.30 -2.68 -1.01
C ALA A 190 -3.76 -1.89 -2.21
N PHE A 191 -3.69 -0.55 -2.12
CA PHE A 191 -3.10 0.25 -3.17
C PHE A 191 -1.57 0.09 -3.23
N LEU A 192 -0.89 0.17 -2.08
CA LEU A 192 0.57 0.03 -1.97
C LEU A 192 1.06 -1.35 -2.41
N GLU A 193 0.37 -2.42 -1.99
CA GLU A 193 0.70 -3.79 -2.39
C GLU A 193 0.65 -3.92 -3.92
N ARG A 194 -0.37 -3.36 -4.56
CA ARG A 194 -0.48 -3.37 -6.02
C ARG A 194 0.58 -2.52 -6.71
N CYS A 195 0.89 -1.35 -6.17
CA CYS A 195 1.98 -0.53 -6.69
C CYS A 195 3.33 -1.27 -6.61
N GLN A 196 3.57 -1.99 -5.52
CA GLN A 196 4.79 -2.79 -5.34
C GLN A 196 4.83 -4.00 -6.30
N MET A 197 3.68 -4.66 -6.49
CA MET A 197 3.55 -5.83 -7.36
C MET A 197 3.73 -5.46 -8.84
N TYR A 198 3.14 -4.35 -9.29
CA TYR A 198 3.21 -3.90 -10.67
C TYR A 198 4.31 -2.88 -10.96
N HIS A 199 5.16 -2.60 -9.97
CA HIS A 199 6.24 -1.62 -10.08
C HIS A 199 5.77 -0.21 -10.47
N TRP A 200 4.59 0.20 -9.97
CA TRP A 200 4.09 1.56 -10.14
C TRP A 200 4.76 2.49 -9.14
N GLN A 201 5.78 3.20 -9.62
CA GLN A 201 6.59 4.12 -8.82
C GLN A 201 6.17 5.58 -9.07
N PHE A 202 6.40 6.43 -8.07
CA PHE A 202 6.11 7.87 -8.11
C PHE A 202 7.38 8.71 -7.86
N ASP A 203 8.55 8.14 -8.18
CA ASP A 203 9.88 8.68 -7.91
C ASP A 203 10.37 9.67 -8.98
N GLU A 204 9.93 9.48 -10.21
CA GLU A 204 10.16 10.40 -11.33
C GLU A 204 8.84 10.77 -12.02
N LEU A 205 8.81 11.93 -12.69
CA LEU A 205 7.60 12.40 -13.39
C LEU A 205 7.07 11.36 -14.40
N ARG A 206 7.96 10.74 -15.18
CA ARG A 206 7.57 9.71 -16.17
C ARG A 206 6.95 8.50 -15.49
N ASN A 207 7.52 8.04 -14.38
CA ASN A 207 7.02 6.89 -13.64
C ASN A 207 5.67 7.23 -12.99
N ALA A 208 5.56 8.40 -12.37
CA ALA A 208 4.30 8.89 -11.81
C ALA A 208 3.19 8.98 -12.88
N GLN A 209 3.50 9.46 -14.09
CA GLN A 209 2.57 9.49 -15.22
C GLN A 209 2.12 8.09 -15.63
N HIS A 210 3.06 7.15 -15.77
CA HIS A 210 2.74 5.77 -16.09
C HIS A 210 1.87 5.11 -15.00
N SER A 211 2.28 5.21 -13.74
CA SER A 211 1.56 4.70 -12.58
C SER A 211 0.15 5.28 -12.48
N THR A 212 0.00 6.58 -12.76
CA THR A 212 -1.31 7.25 -12.79
C THR A 212 -2.18 6.72 -13.92
N LEU A 213 -1.63 6.56 -15.13
CA LEU A 213 -2.35 5.98 -16.26
C LEU A 213 -2.84 4.56 -15.95
N MET A 214 -1.99 3.75 -15.32
CA MET A 214 -2.36 2.39 -14.91
C MET A 214 -3.44 2.41 -13.82
N LEU A 215 -3.33 3.27 -12.81
CA LEU A 215 -4.39 3.45 -11.82
C LEU A 215 -5.73 3.78 -12.49
N LEU A 216 -5.75 4.74 -13.41
CA LEU A 216 -6.97 5.10 -14.16
C LEU A 216 -7.51 3.92 -14.97
N TYR A 217 -6.65 3.18 -15.66
CA TYR A 217 -7.03 1.97 -16.41
C TYR A 217 -7.74 0.93 -15.52
N HIS A 218 -7.29 0.77 -14.28
CA HIS A 218 -7.92 -0.12 -13.30
C HIS A 218 -9.22 0.46 -12.71
N LEU A 219 -9.25 1.76 -12.38
CA LEU A 219 -10.44 2.43 -11.85
C LEU A 219 -11.61 2.42 -12.85
N HIS A 220 -11.33 2.59 -14.14
CA HIS A 220 -12.34 2.52 -15.21
C HIS A 220 -12.74 1.10 -15.61
N GLY A 221 -12.21 0.06 -14.94
CA GLY A 221 -12.54 -1.34 -15.23
C GLY A 221 -12.05 -1.83 -16.60
N MET A 222 -11.21 -1.07 -17.29
CA MET A 222 -10.69 -1.42 -18.61
C MET A 222 -9.86 -2.71 -18.57
N HIS A 223 -9.17 -2.98 -17.46
CA HIS A 223 -8.51 -4.27 -17.21
C HIS A 223 -9.48 -5.46 -17.28
N LYS A 224 -10.70 -5.33 -16.73
CA LYS A 224 -11.70 -6.41 -16.76
C LYS A 224 -12.16 -6.67 -18.20
N ALA A 225 -12.41 -5.60 -18.96
CA ALA A 225 -12.77 -5.70 -20.37
C ALA A 225 -11.64 -6.31 -21.22
N ALA A 226 -10.39 -5.91 -21.00
CA ALA A 226 -9.23 -6.48 -21.69
C ALA A 226 -9.03 -7.96 -21.34
N LYS A 227 -9.15 -8.34 -20.06
CA LYS A 227 -9.06 -9.73 -19.60
C LYS A 227 -10.16 -10.60 -20.21
N ALA A 228 -11.39 -10.09 -20.29
CA ALA A 228 -12.49 -10.79 -20.93
C ALA A 228 -12.25 -11.00 -22.43
N LYS A 229 -11.76 -9.96 -23.14
CA LYS A 229 -11.38 -10.07 -24.56
C LYS A 229 -10.25 -11.07 -24.78
N LEU A 230 -9.24 -11.07 -23.92
CA LEU A 230 -8.13 -12.01 -23.99
C LEU A 230 -8.61 -13.46 -23.77
N ALA A 231 -9.43 -13.70 -22.74
CA ALA A 231 -10.01 -15.02 -22.48
C ALA A 231 -10.85 -15.54 -23.65
N ALA A 232 -11.65 -14.67 -24.28
CA ALA A 232 -12.42 -15.00 -25.47
C ALA A 232 -11.53 -15.34 -26.67
N SER A 233 -10.44 -14.58 -26.88
CA SER A 233 -9.46 -14.85 -27.94
C SER A 233 -8.72 -16.18 -27.73
N THR A 234 -8.29 -16.46 -26.50
CA THR A 234 -7.63 -17.74 -26.15
C THR A 234 -8.59 -18.92 -26.30
N ALA A 235 -9.86 -18.77 -25.94
CA ALA A 235 -10.86 -19.82 -26.16
C ALA A 235 -11.12 -20.09 -27.65
N ALA A 236 -11.12 -19.05 -28.49
CA ALA A 236 -11.26 -19.19 -29.95
C ALA A 236 -10.05 -19.87 -30.60
N ALA A 237 -8.84 -19.65 -30.08
CA ALA A 237 -7.61 -20.27 -30.58
C ALA A 237 -7.46 -21.77 -30.20
N VAL A 238 -8.21 -22.25 -29.20
CA VAL A 238 -8.18 -23.65 -28.71
C VAL A 238 -9.34 -24.48 -29.29
N ALA A 239 -10.24 -23.89 -30.05
CA ALA A 239 -11.28 -24.63 -30.77
C ALA A 239 -10.64 -25.58 -31.81
N PRO A 240 -10.99 -26.88 -31.84
CA PRO A 240 -10.32 -27.84 -32.70
C PRO A 240 -10.58 -27.52 -34.17
N LEU A 241 -9.50 -27.38 -34.94
CA LEU A 241 -9.51 -27.32 -36.41
C LEU A 241 -10.24 -28.56 -36.95
N GLY A 242 -11.51 -28.39 -37.29
CA GLY A 242 -12.31 -29.40 -37.97
C GLY A 242 -11.85 -29.54 -39.42
N ALA A 243 -11.38 -30.74 -39.74
CA ALA A 243 -11.23 -31.39 -41.06
C ALA A 243 -10.28 -30.75 -42.12
N PRO A 244 -9.48 -31.57 -42.83
CA PRO A 244 -8.62 -31.10 -43.90
C PRO A 244 -9.41 -30.94 -45.21
N GLU A 245 -9.40 -29.73 -45.78
CA GLU A 245 -9.82 -29.52 -47.17
C GLU A 245 -8.71 -29.98 -48.15
N PRO A 246 -9.07 -30.54 -49.33
CA PRO A 246 -8.10 -31.14 -50.24
C PRO A 246 -7.41 -30.06 -51.11
N GLN A 247 -6.07 -30.13 -51.16
CA GLN A 247 -5.27 -29.36 -52.11
C GLN A 247 -5.46 -29.87 -53.55
N PRO A 248 -5.54 -28.98 -54.56
CA PRO A 248 -5.21 -29.35 -55.92
C PRO A 248 -3.73 -29.08 -56.20
N ALA A 249 -3.09 -30.08 -56.79
CA ALA A 249 -1.72 -30.07 -57.29
C ALA A 249 -1.56 -29.12 -58.49
N SER A 250 -0.44 -28.40 -58.55
CA SER A 250 0.23 -28.12 -59.83
C SER A 250 1.69 -27.78 -59.62
N ALA A 251 2.51 -28.31 -60.52
CA ALA A 251 3.95 -28.46 -60.43
C ALA A 251 4.76 -27.23 -60.88
N GLY A 252 5.94 -27.09 -60.27
CA GLY A 252 7.20 -26.87 -60.98
C GLY A 252 7.60 -25.45 -61.37
N ARG A 253 8.64 -24.91 -60.70
CA ARG A 253 9.96 -24.60 -61.32
C ARG A 253 10.92 -23.92 -60.33
N ALA A 254 12.03 -24.61 -60.09
CA ALA A 254 13.43 -24.16 -60.16
C ALA A 254 13.86 -22.73 -59.72
N SER A 255 14.72 -22.74 -58.69
CA SER A 255 16.11 -22.24 -58.68
C SER A 255 16.47 -20.78 -58.33
N ALA A 256 17.61 -20.71 -57.59
CA ALA A 256 18.54 -19.60 -57.34
C ALA A 256 18.10 -18.60 -56.24
N SER A 257 18.94 -18.10 -55.34
CA SER A 257 20.36 -18.29 -55.06
C SER A 257 20.71 -17.59 -53.74
N THR A 258 21.69 -18.17 -53.05
CA THR A 258 22.67 -17.61 -52.12
C THR A 258 22.78 -16.08 -52.02
N ALA A 259 22.74 -15.57 -50.78
CA ALA A 259 23.54 -14.42 -50.36
C ALA A 259 23.95 -14.59 -48.89
N VAL A 260 25.15 -15.15 -48.71
CA VAL A 260 25.95 -14.99 -47.49
C VAL A 260 26.51 -13.57 -47.50
N SER A 261 26.41 -12.85 -46.39
CA SER A 261 27.27 -11.70 -46.12
C SER A 261 27.68 -11.72 -44.65
N ARG A 262 29.01 -11.72 -44.48
CA ARG A 262 29.74 -11.80 -43.21
C ARG A 262 30.58 -10.52 -43.13
N THR A 263 30.77 -10.03 -41.90
CA THR A 263 31.70 -8.97 -41.44
C THR A 263 31.22 -7.53 -41.72
N THR A 264 31.40 -6.51 -40.86
CA THR A 264 32.34 -6.23 -39.74
C THR A 264 31.68 -5.29 -38.71
N GLY A 265 32.26 -5.24 -37.51
CA GLY A 265 31.75 -4.50 -36.36
C GLY A 265 31.68 -2.97 -36.50
N GLY A 266 30.66 -2.41 -35.86
CA GLY A 266 30.51 -1.01 -35.52
C GLY A 266 29.43 -0.92 -34.44
N GLY A 267 29.78 -0.41 -33.26
CA GLY A 267 28.86 -0.32 -32.13
C GLY A 267 27.63 0.51 -32.49
N GLN A 268 26.46 -0.14 -32.58
CA GLN A 268 25.18 0.53 -32.75
C GLN A 268 24.52 0.81 -31.38
N PRO A 269 23.90 2.00 -31.21
CA PRO A 269 23.08 2.29 -30.04
C PRO A 269 21.86 1.35 -30.06
N HIS A 270 21.76 0.49 -29.03
CA HIS A 270 20.72 -0.54 -28.98
C HIS A 270 19.33 0.11 -28.91
N SER A 271 18.49 -0.18 -29.90
CA SER A 271 17.07 0.21 -29.93
C SER A 271 16.35 -0.24 -28.64
N ARG A 272 15.35 0.52 -28.17
CA ARG A 272 14.51 0.15 -27.01
C ARG A 272 13.90 -1.26 -27.14
N SER A 273 13.71 -1.78 -28.36
CA SER A 273 13.25 -3.16 -28.61
C SER A 273 14.29 -4.19 -28.15
N SER A 274 15.57 -3.98 -28.48
CA SER A 274 16.67 -4.88 -28.15
C SER A 274 16.86 -5.03 -26.64
N LYS A 275 16.66 -3.98 -25.84
CA LYS A 275 16.73 -4.08 -24.37
C LYS A 275 15.60 -4.92 -23.76
N ILE A 276 14.40 -4.83 -24.32
CA ILE A 276 13.25 -5.62 -23.87
C ILE A 276 13.43 -7.09 -24.26
N GLU A 277 13.93 -7.36 -25.47
CA GLU A 277 14.23 -8.71 -25.95
C GLU A 277 15.33 -9.39 -25.12
N ILE A 278 16.40 -8.65 -24.77
CA ILE A 278 17.46 -9.15 -23.88
C ILE A 278 16.89 -9.47 -22.49
N ALA A 279 16.07 -8.56 -21.93
CA ALA A 279 15.40 -8.80 -20.66
C ALA A 279 14.52 -10.06 -20.73
N MET A 280 13.67 -10.18 -21.74
CA MET A 280 12.83 -11.37 -21.94
C MET A 280 13.65 -12.66 -21.98
N HIS A 281 14.77 -12.65 -22.70
CA HIS A 281 15.66 -13.80 -22.79
C HIS A 281 16.27 -14.16 -21.43
N ASP A 282 16.81 -13.18 -20.70
CA ASP A 282 17.41 -13.42 -19.38
C ASP A 282 16.37 -13.93 -18.36
N TRP A 283 15.19 -13.32 -18.32
CA TRP A 283 14.14 -13.69 -17.36
C TRP A 283 13.47 -15.03 -17.69
N SER A 284 13.30 -15.37 -18.96
CA SER A 284 12.84 -16.71 -19.37
C SER A 284 13.88 -17.79 -19.07
N THR A 285 15.17 -17.49 -19.26
CA THR A 285 16.27 -18.41 -18.91
C THR A 285 16.34 -18.64 -17.40
N LEU A 286 16.18 -17.59 -16.59
CA LEU A 286 16.11 -17.71 -15.14
C LEU A 286 14.92 -18.56 -14.69
N LEU A 287 13.74 -18.35 -15.30
CA LEU A 287 12.54 -19.12 -14.99
C LEU A 287 12.69 -20.60 -15.34
N ALA A 288 13.25 -20.91 -16.51
CA ALA A 288 13.52 -22.28 -16.94
C ALA A 288 14.49 -22.98 -15.97
N HIS A 289 15.57 -22.31 -15.59
CA HIS A 289 16.53 -22.81 -14.61
C HIS A 289 15.88 -23.07 -13.24
N ALA A 290 15.10 -22.12 -12.74
CA ALA A 290 14.45 -22.26 -11.44
C ALA A 290 13.38 -23.37 -11.42
N ASN A 291 12.69 -23.59 -12.55
CA ASN A 291 11.77 -24.70 -12.71
C ASN A 291 12.48 -26.05 -12.73
N ASP A 292 13.58 -26.18 -13.48
CA ASP A 292 14.37 -27.41 -13.49
C ASP A 292 14.96 -27.73 -12.11
N ALA A 293 15.55 -26.73 -11.45
CA ALA A 293 16.09 -26.88 -10.11
C ALA A 293 15.04 -27.28 -9.06
N ALA A 294 13.80 -26.81 -9.21
CA ALA A 294 12.69 -27.14 -8.32
C ALA A 294 12.08 -28.53 -8.62
N ASN A 295 11.91 -28.88 -9.90
CA ASN A 295 11.33 -30.15 -10.33
C ASN A 295 12.27 -31.32 -10.05
N SER A 296 13.57 -31.13 -10.32
CA SER A 296 14.62 -32.11 -10.07
C SER A 296 15.08 -32.13 -8.59
N GLN A 297 14.53 -31.25 -7.75
CA GLN A 297 14.90 -31.06 -6.33
C GLN A 297 16.41 -30.85 -6.10
N THR A 298 17.13 -30.42 -7.12
CA THR A 298 18.58 -30.16 -7.05
C THR A 298 18.89 -28.84 -6.36
N TRP A 299 17.94 -27.89 -6.43
CA TRP A 299 18.08 -26.53 -5.88
C TRP A 299 19.38 -25.83 -6.33
N ALA A 300 19.84 -26.18 -7.53
CA ALA A 300 21.02 -25.58 -8.13
C ALA A 300 20.82 -24.07 -8.30
N LEU A 301 21.89 -23.30 -8.14
CA LEU A 301 21.89 -21.85 -8.33
C LEU A 301 22.04 -21.52 -9.83
N PRO A 302 21.40 -20.43 -10.30
CA PRO A 302 21.59 -19.98 -11.68
C PRO A 302 23.07 -19.62 -11.92
N PRO A 303 23.56 -19.71 -13.17
CA PRO A 303 24.90 -19.24 -13.51
C PRO A 303 25.12 -17.79 -13.10
N ASP A 304 26.31 -17.46 -12.58
CA ASP A 304 26.62 -16.13 -12.04
C ASP A 304 26.39 -15.02 -13.08
N ASP A 305 26.84 -15.22 -14.32
CA ASP A 305 26.64 -14.26 -15.40
C ASP A 305 25.16 -13.96 -15.67
N LEU A 306 24.30 -14.98 -15.59
CA LEU A 306 22.85 -14.80 -15.74
C LEU A 306 22.29 -14.03 -14.54
N PHE A 307 22.72 -14.38 -13.33
CA PHE A 307 22.26 -13.72 -12.12
C PHE A 307 22.66 -12.24 -12.08
N GLN A 308 23.88 -11.90 -12.47
CA GLN A 308 24.35 -10.51 -12.55
C GLN A 308 23.56 -9.69 -13.57
N ARG A 309 23.22 -10.26 -14.73
CA ARG A 309 22.36 -9.58 -15.72
C ARG A 309 20.95 -9.34 -15.19
N ILE A 310 20.40 -10.26 -14.41
CA ILE A 310 19.10 -10.08 -13.74
C ILE A 310 19.18 -8.98 -12.68
N LEU A 311 20.25 -8.95 -11.87
CA LEU A 311 20.49 -7.92 -10.87
C LEU A 311 20.60 -6.51 -11.48
N ALA A 312 21.18 -6.40 -12.68
CA ALA A 312 21.26 -5.15 -13.42
C ALA A 312 19.88 -4.60 -13.85
N GLN A 313 18.87 -5.48 -13.96
CA GLN A 313 17.51 -5.16 -14.42
C GLN A 313 16.53 -4.85 -13.27
N ILE A 314 16.93 -5.04 -12.02
CA ILE A 314 16.08 -4.79 -10.83
C ILE A 314 16.52 -3.55 -10.04
N ASN A 315 15.58 -3.00 -9.26
CA ASN A 315 15.80 -1.83 -8.41
C ASN A 315 16.95 -2.04 -7.41
N ARG A 316 17.73 -0.97 -7.19
CA ARG A 316 18.96 -0.97 -6.36
C ARG A 316 18.74 -1.53 -4.95
N SER A 317 17.65 -1.17 -4.28
CA SER A 317 17.33 -1.66 -2.93
C SER A 317 17.02 -3.16 -2.85
N LYS A 318 16.48 -3.74 -3.93
CA LYS A 318 16.21 -5.18 -4.02
C LYS A 318 17.45 -5.96 -4.50
N ARG A 319 18.34 -5.31 -5.25
CA ARG A 319 19.61 -5.87 -5.73
C ARG A 319 20.49 -6.34 -4.58
N ASP A 320 20.71 -5.48 -3.58
CA ASP A 320 21.64 -5.78 -2.48
C ASP A 320 21.15 -6.99 -1.66
N ILE A 321 19.85 -7.05 -1.37
CA ILE A 321 19.21 -8.16 -0.64
C ILE A 321 19.30 -9.47 -1.44
N LEU A 322 19.05 -9.43 -2.75
CA LEU A 322 19.13 -10.62 -3.62
C LEU A 322 20.58 -11.11 -3.77
N GLN A 323 21.53 -10.19 -3.91
CA GLN A 323 22.96 -10.50 -3.99
C GLN A 323 23.47 -11.13 -2.69
N GLU A 324 23.08 -10.59 -1.52
CA GLU A 324 23.43 -11.14 -0.22
C GLU A 324 22.91 -12.58 -0.06
N LYS A 325 21.65 -12.82 -0.43
CA LYS A 325 21.06 -14.17 -0.37
C LYS A 325 21.68 -15.15 -1.35
N TYR A 326 22.06 -14.69 -2.53
CA TYR A 326 22.78 -15.51 -3.51
C TYR A 326 24.16 -15.92 -2.97
N ASN A 327 24.91 -14.97 -2.41
CA ASN A 327 26.21 -15.22 -1.79
C ASN A 327 26.10 -16.19 -0.60
N ALA A 328 25.04 -16.08 0.21
CA ALA A 328 24.77 -17.02 1.29
C ALA A 328 24.50 -18.45 0.77
N CYS A 329 23.92 -18.58 -0.43
CA CYS A 329 23.66 -19.89 -1.04
C CYS A 329 24.88 -20.52 -1.71
N LEU A 330 25.86 -19.71 -2.13
CA LEU A 330 27.15 -20.17 -2.68
C LEU A 330 28.00 -20.90 -1.64
N ASN A 331 27.79 -20.61 -0.34
CA ASN A 331 28.50 -21.29 0.74
C ASN A 331 28.23 -22.82 0.67
N PRO A 332 29.28 -23.67 0.67
CA PRO A 332 29.12 -25.13 0.67
C PRO A 332 28.30 -25.66 1.85
N ASN A 333 28.29 -24.94 2.98
CA ASN A 333 27.57 -25.29 4.20
C ASN A 333 26.11 -24.77 4.20
N CYS A 334 25.63 -24.17 3.11
CA CYS A 334 24.25 -23.69 3.02
C CYS A 334 23.27 -24.87 3.01
N SER A 335 22.24 -24.80 3.87
CA SER A 335 21.26 -25.89 3.96
C SER A 335 20.44 -26.03 2.67
N PRO A 336 20.06 -27.27 2.28
CA PRO A 336 19.17 -27.50 1.15
C PRO A 336 17.84 -26.76 1.28
N GLN A 337 17.34 -26.59 2.51
CA GLN A 337 16.12 -25.82 2.79
C GLN A 337 16.30 -24.35 2.41
N THR A 338 17.40 -23.71 2.80
CA THR A 338 17.70 -22.31 2.47
C THR A 338 17.82 -22.12 0.95
N ARG A 339 18.55 -23.02 0.26
CA ARG A 339 18.63 -23.00 -1.21
C ARG A 339 17.26 -23.18 -1.86
N SER A 340 16.43 -24.08 -1.35
CA SER A 340 15.08 -24.29 -1.88
C SER A 340 14.18 -23.07 -1.72
N VAL A 341 14.27 -22.36 -0.60
CA VAL A 341 13.52 -21.11 -0.37
C VAL A 341 13.99 -20.05 -1.37
N PHE A 342 15.30 -19.91 -1.53
CA PHE A 342 15.88 -18.93 -2.45
C PHE A 342 15.48 -19.20 -3.92
N ILE A 343 15.55 -20.45 -4.39
CA ILE A 343 15.13 -20.82 -5.75
C ILE A 343 13.64 -20.57 -5.98
N ARG A 344 12.77 -20.87 -5.00
CA ARG A 344 11.33 -20.56 -5.10
C ARG A 344 11.07 -19.05 -5.17
N VAL A 345 11.88 -18.24 -4.46
CA VAL A 345 11.82 -16.78 -4.55
C VAL A 345 12.22 -16.31 -5.95
N LEU A 346 13.33 -16.81 -6.50
CA LEU A 346 13.76 -16.47 -7.87
C LEU A 346 12.71 -16.86 -8.92
N LYS A 347 12.12 -18.05 -8.79
CA LYS A 347 11.02 -18.51 -9.63
C LYS A 347 9.85 -17.53 -9.60
N ARG A 348 9.37 -17.16 -8.41
CA ARG A 348 8.23 -16.23 -8.25
C ARG A 348 8.51 -14.85 -8.84
N ILE A 349 9.73 -14.34 -8.68
CA ILE A 349 10.14 -13.06 -9.27
C ILE A 349 10.14 -13.17 -10.80
N ALA A 350 10.69 -14.25 -11.36
CA ALA A 350 10.73 -14.46 -12.80
C ALA A 350 9.34 -14.66 -13.41
N GLU A 351 8.44 -15.40 -12.75
CA GLU A 351 7.03 -15.54 -13.15
C GLU A 351 6.30 -14.20 -13.17
N SER A 352 6.47 -13.40 -12.12
CA SER A 352 5.88 -12.06 -12.01
C SER A 352 6.37 -11.15 -13.15
N PHE A 353 7.66 -11.19 -13.45
CA PHE A 353 8.26 -10.37 -14.51
C PHE A 353 7.83 -10.81 -15.91
N MET A 354 7.83 -12.13 -16.19
CA MET A 354 7.38 -12.68 -17.46
C MET A 354 5.89 -12.40 -17.71
N THR A 355 5.06 -12.47 -16.67
CA THR A 355 3.63 -12.11 -16.75
C THR A 355 3.46 -10.64 -17.13
N CYS A 356 4.22 -9.74 -16.51
CA CYS A 356 4.22 -8.31 -16.83
C CYS A 356 4.69 -8.04 -18.28
N LEU A 357 5.75 -8.69 -18.73
CA LEU A 357 6.29 -8.50 -20.08
C LEU A 357 5.36 -9.03 -21.19
N LEU A 358 4.74 -10.20 -20.99
CA LEU A 358 3.78 -10.76 -21.95
C LEU A 358 2.51 -9.90 -22.07
N GLN A 359 2.10 -9.25 -20.97
CA GLN A 359 1.03 -8.23 -20.99
C GLN A 359 1.44 -6.98 -21.80
N MET A 360 2.72 -6.60 -21.79
CA MET A 360 3.22 -5.46 -22.56
C MET A 360 3.39 -5.76 -24.07
N GLN A 361 3.72 -6.99 -24.47
CA GLN A 361 3.84 -7.37 -25.88
C GLN A 361 2.51 -7.56 -26.59
N SER A 362 1.53 -8.18 -25.93
CA SER A 362 0.19 -8.38 -26.48
C SER A 362 -0.58 -7.07 -26.72
N GLY A 363 -0.18 -5.97 -26.08
CA GLY A 363 -0.67 -4.62 -26.37
C GLY A 363 -0.05 -3.95 -27.61
N ARG A 364 1.00 -4.54 -28.21
CA ARG A 364 1.80 -3.92 -29.29
C ARG A 364 1.49 -4.47 -30.68
N GLU A 365 0.97 -5.69 -30.80
CA GLU A 365 0.62 -6.32 -32.09
C GLU A 365 -0.74 -5.87 -32.66
N GLY A 366 -1.46 -4.97 -31.96
CA GLY A 366 -2.80 -4.51 -32.35
C GLY A 366 -2.90 -3.15 -33.06
N MET A 367 -1.80 -2.58 -33.56
CA MET A 367 -1.87 -1.33 -34.35
C MET A 367 -1.73 -1.61 -35.85
N PRO A 368 -2.78 -1.42 -36.68
CA PRO A 368 -2.62 -1.42 -38.12
C PRO A 368 -1.76 -0.22 -38.53
N GLN A 369 -0.71 -0.48 -39.33
CA GLN A 369 0.07 0.56 -40.00
C GLN A 369 -0.87 1.46 -40.82
N GLN A 370 -1.01 2.72 -40.44
CA GLN A 370 -1.67 3.72 -41.28
C GLN A 370 -0.82 3.99 -42.52
N MET A 371 -1.39 3.69 -43.68
CA MET A 371 -0.91 4.11 -44.99
C MET A 371 -0.87 5.65 -45.06
N PRO A 372 0.16 6.26 -45.69
CA PRO A 372 0.23 7.72 -45.80
C PRO A 372 -0.81 8.21 -46.81
N SER A 373 -1.72 9.08 -46.33
CA SER A 373 -2.68 9.82 -47.15
C SER A 373 -1.97 10.83 -48.04
N GLY A 374 -2.41 10.89 -49.30
CA GLY A 374 -1.81 11.68 -50.36
C GLY A 374 -1.77 13.19 -50.14
N SER A 375 -0.79 13.81 -50.79
CA SER A 375 -0.70 15.25 -51.01
C SER A 375 -1.07 15.55 -52.47
N ARG A 376 -1.79 16.67 -52.62
CA ARG A 376 -2.08 17.37 -53.88
C ARG A 376 -0.86 17.63 -54.74
#